data_AF-A0A0Q4JHS5-F1
#
_entry.id   AF-A0A0Q4JHS5-F1
#
_cell.length_a   1.000
_cell.length_b   1.000
_cell.length_c   1.000
_cell.angle_alpha   90.00
_cell.angle_beta   90.00
_cell.angle_gamma   90.00
#
_symmetry.space_group_name_H-M   'P 1'
#
loop_
_entity.id
_entity.type
_entity.pdbx_description
1 polymer ?
#
loop_
_entity_poly.entity_id
_entity_poly.type
_entity_poly.pdbx_seq_one_letter_code
_entity_poly.pdbx_strand_id
1 'polypeptide(L)'
;MGGIVVPWLALALLLLLAIAGIEDARTREIANWKNAAIALLALPWWWANGLSGVDMAWQLGVAGIVFALFFAAFVAGQMGGGDVKMIAALALWLPPGAVLSMLMVMSVLGGVLTLLFLADRWRRRASQVAEIPYGIAIAIAGMLAIANPFLTHFGDA
;
A
#
# COMPACT_ATOMS: atom_id res chain seq x y z
N MET A 1 13.81 19.45 12.85
CA MET A 1 12.33 19.45 12.91
C MET A 1 11.70 18.11 12.53
N GLY A 2 12.36 17.25 11.74
CA GLY A 2 11.81 15.93 11.35
C GLY A 2 11.53 14.96 12.50
N GLY A 3 12.29 15.00 13.60
CA GLY A 3 12.19 14.00 14.68
C GLY A 3 10.81 13.87 15.35
N ILE A 4 10.02 14.94 15.40
CA ILE A 4 8.64 14.90 15.94
C ILE A 4 7.62 14.67 14.82
N VAL A 5 7.83 15.27 13.64
CA VAL A 5 6.85 15.24 12.54
C VAL A 5 6.76 13.87 11.87
N VAL A 6 7.90 13.19 11.69
CA VAL A 6 7.98 11.86 11.06
C VAL A 6 7.08 10.82 11.73
N PRO A 7 7.11 10.60 13.06
CA PRO A 7 6.24 9.60 13.69
C PRO A 7 4.75 9.97 13.59
N TRP A 8 4.38 11.26 13.63
CA TRP A 8 2.98 11.68 13.44
C TRP A 8 2.49 11.44 12.02
N LEU A 9 3.32 11.69 11.00
CA LEU A 9 3.00 11.38 9.61
C LEU A 9 2.87 9.88 9.37
N ALA A 10 3.78 9.09 9.96
CA ALA A 10 3.71 7.62 9.91
C ALA A 10 2.41 7.12 10.57
N LEU A 11 2.05 7.63 11.75
CA LEU A 11 0.80 7.28 12.42
C LEU A 11 -0.42 7.66 11.59
N ALA A 12 -0.43 8.86 11.00
CA ALA A 12 -1.50 9.30 10.11
C ALA A 12 -1.66 8.35 8.90
N LEU A 13 -0.54 7.93 8.30
CA LEU A 13 -0.56 6.94 7.21
C LEU A 13 -1.09 5.58 7.68
N LEU A 14 -0.63 5.07 8.83
CA LEU A 14 -1.12 3.80 9.38
C LEU A 14 -2.64 3.83 9.63
N LEU A 15 -3.16 4.93 10.18
CA LEU A 15 -4.59 5.13 10.39
C LEU A 15 -5.35 5.19 9.06
N LEU A 16 -4.84 5.92 8.07
CA LEU A 16 -5.45 5.97 6.74
C LEU A 16 -5.47 4.60 6.06
N LEU A 17 -4.38 3.82 6.18
CA LEU A 17 -4.31 2.45 5.65
C LEU A 17 -5.27 1.51 6.36
N ALA A 18 -5.41 1.61 7.69
CA ALA A 18 -6.38 0.83 8.45
C ALA A 18 -7.82 1.17 8.02
N ILE A 19 -8.16 2.46 7.90
CA ILE A 19 -9.48 2.91 7.43
C ILE A 19 -9.72 2.47 5.99
N ALA A 20 -8.74 2.60 5.10
CA ALA A 20 -8.84 2.17 3.71
C ALA A 20 -9.06 0.66 3.61
N GLY A 21 -8.31 -0.16 4.36
CA GLY A 21 -8.46 -1.62 4.38
C GLY A 21 -9.79 -2.08 5.00
N ILE A 22 -10.25 -1.44 6.07
CA ILE A 22 -11.56 -1.75 6.68
C ILE A 22 -12.71 -1.41 5.72
N GLU A 23 -12.60 -0.30 4.99
CA GLU A 23 -13.63 0.09 4.03
C GLU A 23 -13.57 -0.79 2.78
N ASP A 24 -12.39 -1.13 2.26
CA ASP A 24 -12.24 -2.11 1.19
C ASP A 24 -12.90 -3.45 1.53
N ALA A 25 -12.72 -3.94 2.77
CA ALA A 25 -13.36 -5.14 3.27
C ALA A 25 -14.91 -5.05 3.33
N ARG A 26 -15.47 -3.85 3.47
CA ARG A 26 -16.90 -3.61 3.70
C ARG A 26 -17.66 -3.18 2.45
N THR A 27 -17.10 -2.26 1.68
CA THR A 27 -17.76 -1.62 0.53
C THR A 27 -17.12 -1.98 -0.80
N ARG A 28 -15.98 -2.69 -0.81
CA ARG A 28 -15.22 -3.06 -2.02
C ARG A 28 -14.85 -1.86 -2.91
N GLU A 29 -14.86 -0.66 -2.34
CA GLU A 29 -14.50 0.56 -3.04
C GLU A 29 -13.52 1.36 -2.19
N ILE A 30 -12.29 1.50 -2.68
CA ILE A 30 -11.34 2.44 -2.11
C ILE A 30 -11.67 3.84 -2.64
N ALA A 31 -12.26 4.67 -1.78
CA ALA A 31 -12.62 6.04 -2.13
C ALA A 31 -11.39 6.84 -2.61
N ASN A 32 -11.50 7.47 -3.79
CA ASN A 32 -10.40 8.19 -4.45
C ASN A 32 -9.74 9.26 -3.55
N TRP A 33 -10.50 9.87 -2.64
CA TRP A 33 -10.00 10.89 -1.73
C TRP A 33 -8.97 10.34 -0.74
N LYS A 34 -9.04 9.06 -0.35
CA LYS A 34 -8.06 8.44 0.55
C LYS A 34 -6.72 8.23 -0.13
N ASN A 35 -6.75 7.74 -1.37
CA ASN A 35 -5.54 7.61 -2.18
C ASN A 35 -4.89 8.97 -2.43
N ALA A 36 -5.71 10.01 -2.67
CA ALA A 36 -5.22 11.38 -2.76
C ALA A 36 -4.62 11.89 -1.44
N ALA A 37 -5.26 11.61 -0.30
CA ALA A 37 -4.74 11.99 1.01
C ALA A 37 -3.39 11.30 1.31
N ILE A 38 -3.27 9.99 1.03
CA ILE A 38 -2.02 9.25 1.16
C ILE A 38 -0.95 9.89 0.26
N ALA A 39 -1.25 10.15 -1.01
CA ALA A 39 -0.27 10.74 -1.94
C ALA A 39 0.16 12.16 -1.51
N LEU A 40 -0.78 13.01 -1.08
CA LEU A 40 -0.47 14.38 -0.66
C LEU A 40 0.35 14.45 0.62
N LEU A 41 0.10 13.55 1.57
CA LEU A 41 0.88 13.43 2.80
C LEU A 41 2.32 12.94 2.56
N ALA A 42 2.65 12.42 1.37
CA ALA A 42 4.03 12.10 1.00
C ALA A 42 4.91 13.36 0.85
N LEU A 43 4.34 14.50 0.47
CA LEU A 43 5.08 15.76 0.31
C LEU A 43 5.71 16.25 1.63
N PRO A 44 4.95 16.43 2.74
CA PRO A 44 5.55 16.77 4.03
C PRO A 44 6.43 15.65 4.57
N TRP A 45 6.19 14.38 4.20
CA TRP A 45 7.07 13.27 4.56
C TRP A 45 8.47 13.39 3.94
N TRP A 46 8.56 13.73 2.66
CA TRP A 46 9.85 13.96 2.00
C TRP A 46 10.62 15.11 2.62
N TRP A 47 9.91 16.20 2.92
CA TRP A 47 10.50 17.35 3.60
C TRP A 47 11.00 16.99 5.00
N ALA A 48 10.19 16.26 5.78
CA ALA A 48 10.52 15.87 7.14
C ALA A 48 11.72 14.90 7.21
N ASN A 49 11.91 14.07 6.19
CA ASN A 49 13.06 13.18 6.03
C ASN A 49 14.27 13.83 5.34
N GLY A 50 14.15 15.10 4.93
CA GLY A 50 15.27 15.86 4.35
C GLY A 50 15.69 15.41 2.95
N LEU A 51 14.78 14.85 2.16
CA LEU A 51 15.08 14.44 0.78
C LEU A 51 15.54 15.66 -0.03
N SER A 52 16.57 15.47 -0.87
CA SER A 52 16.96 16.48 -1.85
C SER A 52 15.96 16.53 -3.00
N GLY A 53 15.98 17.60 -3.81
CA GLY A 53 15.12 17.70 -5.00
C GLY A 53 15.36 16.58 -6.02
N VAL A 54 16.60 16.08 -6.09
CA VAL A 54 16.95 14.93 -6.95
C VAL A 54 16.33 13.64 -6.40
N ASP A 55 16.38 13.43 -5.09
CA ASP A 55 15.78 12.26 -4.43
C ASP A 55 14.25 12.26 -4.58
N MET A 56 13.62 13.43 -4.48
CA MET A 56 12.17 13.59 -4.74
C MET A 56 11.83 13.24 -6.19
N ALA A 57 12.62 13.70 -7.17
CA ALA A 57 12.42 13.37 -8.58
C ALA A 57 12.60 11.87 -8.84
N TRP A 58 13.60 11.25 -8.20
CA TRP A 58 13.81 9.80 -8.25
C TRP A 58 12.62 9.03 -7.66
N GLN A 59 12.12 9.46 -6.50
CA GLN A 59 10.97 8.85 -5.84
C GLN A 59 9.70 8.95 -6.71
N LEU A 60 9.49 10.09 -7.36
CA LEU A 60 8.41 10.27 -8.33
C LEU A 60 8.55 9.32 -9.52
N GLY A 61 9.77 9.14 -10.03
CA GLY A 61 10.06 8.19 -11.11
C GLY A 61 9.71 6.75 -10.71
N VAL A 62 10.10 6.34 -9.51
CA VAL A 62 9.80 5.00 -8.96
C VAL A 62 8.28 4.81 -8.82
N ALA A 63 7.58 5.76 -8.20
CA ALA A 63 6.13 5.71 -8.08
C ALA A 63 5.43 5.69 -9.46
N GLY A 64 5.95 6.42 -10.44
CA GLY A 64 5.46 6.44 -11.82
C GLY A 64 5.62 5.09 -12.52
N ILE A 65 6.78 4.43 -12.37
CA ILE A 65 7.03 3.09 -12.93
C ILE A 65 6.09 2.06 -12.30
N VAL A 66 5.95 2.09 -10.97
CA VAL A 66 5.03 1.21 -10.24
C VAL A 66 3.60 1.44 -10.69
N PHE A 67 3.17 2.70 -10.80
CA PHE A 67 1.84 3.03 -11.31
C PHE A 67 1.63 2.50 -12.73
N ALA A 68 2.58 2.71 -13.65
CA ALA A 68 2.46 2.25 -15.02
C ALA A 68 2.34 0.72 -15.12
N LEU A 69 3.13 0.00 -14.32
CA LEU A 69 3.08 -1.47 -14.25
C LEU A 69 1.71 -1.97 -13.78
N PHE A 70 1.19 -1.43 -12.67
CA PHE A 70 -0.10 -1.85 -12.13
C PHE A 70 -1.29 -1.30 -12.92
N PHE A 71 -1.14 -0.16 -13.59
CA PHE A 71 -2.13 0.37 -14.54
C PHE A 71 -2.30 -0.57 -15.73
N ALA A 72 -1.21 -1.15 -16.25
CA ALA A 72 -1.31 -2.18 -17.28
C ALA A 72 -2.12 -3.42 -16.81
N ALA A 73 -1.93 -3.84 -15.55
CA ALA A 73 -2.72 -4.91 -14.94
C ALA A 73 -4.20 -4.53 -14.75
N PHE A 74 -4.50 -3.26 -14.43
CA PHE A 74 -5.87 -2.73 -14.37
C PHE A 74 -6.54 -2.72 -15.75
N VAL A 75 -5.84 -2.26 -16.80
CA VAL A 75 -6.36 -2.28 -18.18
C VAL A 75 -6.61 -3.71 -18.66
N ALA A 76 -5.78 -4.68 -18.21
CA ALA A 76 -5.99 -6.10 -18.46
C ALA A 76 -7.14 -6.72 -17.64
N GLY A 77 -7.81 -5.94 -16.77
CA GLY A 77 -8.93 -6.40 -15.95
C GLY A 77 -8.54 -7.32 -14.79
N GLN A 78 -7.25 -7.38 -14.42
CA GLN A 78 -6.77 -8.27 -13.35
C GLN A 78 -6.84 -7.65 -11.96
N MET A 79 -6.95 -6.32 -11.86
CA MET A 79 -6.85 -5.58 -10.61
C MET A 79 -7.82 -4.39 -10.61
N GLY A 80 -8.31 -4.00 -9.43
CA GLY A 80 -9.18 -2.82 -9.29
C GLY A 80 -8.39 -1.51 -9.40
N GLY A 81 -9.02 -0.48 -9.98
CA GLY A 81 -8.36 0.83 -10.14
C GLY A 81 -8.06 1.52 -8.79
N GLY A 82 -8.80 1.18 -7.73
CA GLY A 82 -8.53 1.63 -6.37
C GLY A 82 -7.20 1.11 -5.83
N ASP A 83 -6.92 -0.19 -6.04
CA ASP A 83 -5.72 -0.86 -5.59
C ASP A 83 -4.47 -0.30 -6.28
N VAL A 84 -4.54 -0.11 -7.60
CA VAL A 84 -3.44 0.49 -8.39
C VAL A 84 -3.06 1.86 -7.86
N LYS A 85 -4.06 2.70 -7.58
CA LYS A 85 -3.84 4.05 -7.02
C LYS A 85 -3.25 3.99 -5.62
N MET A 86 -3.67 3.03 -4.80
CA MET A 86 -3.15 2.86 -3.44
C MET A 86 -1.68 2.41 -3.43
N ILE A 87 -1.32 1.45 -4.28
CA ILE A 87 0.07 1.00 -4.44
C ILE A 87 0.95 2.16 -4.93
N ALA A 88 0.49 2.92 -5.91
CA ALA A 88 1.22 4.08 -6.41
C ALA A 88 1.38 5.17 -5.34
N ALA A 89 0.33 5.42 -4.54
CA ALA A 89 0.40 6.35 -3.43
C ALA A 89 1.41 5.89 -2.37
N LEU A 90 1.43 4.60 -2.01
CA LEU A 90 2.41 4.04 -1.07
C LEU A 90 3.84 4.08 -1.61
N ALA A 91 4.00 3.89 -2.92
CA ALA A 91 5.29 4.02 -3.59
C ALA A 91 5.86 5.44 -3.55
N LEU A 92 5.09 6.48 -3.16
CA LEU A 92 5.64 7.81 -2.89
C LEU A 92 6.30 7.88 -1.50
N TRP A 93 5.88 7.06 -0.53
CA TRP A 93 6.39 7.13 0.84
C TRP A 93 7.63 6.28 1.07
N LEU A 94 7.68 5.14 0.40
CA LEU A 94 8.62 4.08 0.70
C LEU A 94 9.84 4.17 -0.21
N PRO A 95 11.07 4.00 0.32
CA PRO A 95 12.24 3.88 -0.54
C PRO A 95 12.11 2.65 -1.46
N PRO A 96 12.78 2.62 -2.63
CA PRO A 96 12.56 1.59 -3.65
C PRO A 96 12.68 0.14 -3.15
N GLY A 97 13.63 -0.13 -2.25
CA GLY A 97 13.78 -1.46 -1.64
C GLY A 97 12.60 -1.86 -0.74
N ALA A 98 12.01 -0.89 -0.03
CA ALA A 98 10.82 -1.12 0.78
C ALA A 98 9.56 -1.29 -0.07
N VAL A 99 9.47 -0.59 -1.22
CA VAL A 99 8.40 -0.83 -2.21
C VAL A 99 8.45 -2.27 -2.71
N LEU A 100 9.62 -2.76 -3.10
CA LEU A 100 9.75 -4.15 -3.57
C LEU A 100 9.37 -5.16 -2.48
N SER A 101 9.82 -4.92 -1.24
CA SER A 101 9.46 -5.75 -0.09
C SER A 101 7.94 -5.73 0.16
N MET A 102 7.32 -4.56 0.08
CA MET A 102 5.86 -4.40 0.18
C MET A 102 5.15 -5.20 -0.90
N LEU A 103 5.58 -5.12 -2.16
CA LEU A 103 4.98 -5.85 -3.27
C LEU A 103 5.11 -7.38 -3.10
N MET A 104 6.22 -7.87 -2.56
CA MET A 104 6.40 -9.29 -2.23
C MET A 104 5.47 -9.75 -1.10
N VAL A 105 5.38 -8.98 -0.01
CA VAL A 105 4.45 -9.30 1.08
C VAL A 105 3.01 -9.28 0.60
N MET A 106 2.64 -8.26 -0.19
CA MET A 106 1.33 -8.14 -0.82
C MET A 106 1.01 -9.33 -1.73
N SER A 107 1.95 -9.79 -2.55
CA SER A 107 1.72 -10.92 -3.46
C SER A 107 1.54 -12.23 -2.71
N VAL A 108 2.30 -12.46 -1.64
CA VAL A 108 2.12 -13.62 -0.74
C VAL A 108 0.75 -13.57 -0.08
N LEU A 109 0.37 -12.42 0.50
CA LEU A 109 -0.94 -12.26 1.15
C LEU A 109 -2.09 -12.45 0.14
N GLY A 110 -1.98 -11.88 -1.05
CA GLY A 110 -2.94 -12.06 -2.14
C GLY A 110 -3.05 -13.53 -2.57
N GLY A 111 -1.93 -14.24 -2.66
CA GLY A 111 -1.89 -15.68 -2.94
C GLY A 111 -2.58 -16.51 -1.85
N VAL A 112 -2.30 -16.23 -0.57
CA VAL A 112 -2.96 -16.91 0.56
C VAL A 112 -4.46 -16.66 0.55
N LEU A 113 -4.90 -15.42 0.36
CA LEU A 113 -6.34 -15.08 0.25
C LEU A 113 -6.99 -15.84 -0.91
N THR A 114 -6.34 -15.89 -2.08
CA THR A 114 -6.83 -16.64 -3.25
C THR A 114 -7.02 -18.12 -2.92
N LEU A 115 -6.05 -18.74 -2.24
CA LEU A 115 -6.13 -20.15 -1.82
C LEU A 115 -7.25 -20.40 -0.79
N LEU A 116 -7.41 -19.51 0.18
CA LEU A 116 -8.48 -19.59 1.18
C LEU A 116 -9.87 -19.49 0.53
N PHE A 117 -10.04 -18.55 -0.41
CA PHE A 117 -11.28 -18.43 -1.17
C PHE A 117 -11.55 -19.65 -2.04
N LEU A 118 -10.52 -20.21 -2.68
CA LEU A 118 -10.66 -21.43 -3.47
C LEU A 118 -11.07 -22.63 -2.60
N ALA A 119 -10.48 -22.76 -1.40
CA ALA A 119 -10.83 -23.80 -0.44
C ALA A 119 -12.27 -23.65 0.08
N ASP A 120 -12.70 -22.43 0.42
CA ASP A 120 -14.06 -22.17 0.88
C ASP A 120 -15.09 -22.40 -0.24
N ARG A 121 -14.76 -22.01 -1.48
CA ARG A 121 -15.56 -22.32 -2.67
C ARG A 121 -15.75 -23.83 -2.83
N TRP A 122 -14.66 -24.59 -2.73
CA TRP A 122 -14.73 -26.05 -2.88
C TRP A 122 -15.57 -26.69 -1.78
N ARG A 123 -15.49 -26.16 -0.54
CA ARG A 123 -16.30 -26.60 0.60
C ARG A 123 -17.78 -26.24 0.48
N ARG A 124 -18.11 -25.03 0.02
CA ARG A 124 -19.50 -24.50 0.00
C ARG A 124 -20.24 -24.76 -1.31
N ARG A 125 -19.57 -25.24 -2.37
CA ARG A 125 -20.11 -25.33 -3.75
C ARG A 125 -20.78 -24.02 -4.20
N ALA A 126 -20.32 -22.88 -3.69
CA ALA A 126 -20.93 -21.58 -3.95
C ALA A 126 -20.64 -21.12 -5.38
N SER A 127 -21.65 -20.58 -6.06
CA SER A 127 -21.60 -20.10 -7.46
C SER A 127 -21.16 -18.64 -7.62
N GLN A 128 -21.04 -17.90 -6.52
CA GLN A 128 -20.69 -16.48 -6.53
C GLN A 128 -19.18 -16.31 -6.38
N VAL A 129 -18.56 -15.57 -7.31
CA VAL A 129 -17.15 -15.17 -7.24
C VAL A 129 -17.06 -14.09 -6.16
N ALA A 130 -16.55 -14.46 -4.98
CA ALA A 130 -16.17 -13.45 -4.01
C ALA A 130 -14.92 -12.74 -4.55
N GLU A 131 -15.06 -11.45 -4.86
CA GLU A 131 -13.93 -10.59 -5.20
C GLU A 131 -12.94 -10.58 -4.04
N ILE A 132 -11.68 -10.88 -4.34
CA ILE A 132 -10.60 -10.91 -3.36
C ILE A 132 -10.30 -9.46 -2.96
N PRO A 133 -10.41 -9.10 -1.67
CA PRO A 133 -10.13 -7.74 -1.21
C PRO A 133 -8.61 -7.51 -1.16
N TYR A 134 -8.03 -7.19 -2.33
CA TYR A 134 -6.61 -6.90 -2.47
C TYR A 134 -6.19 -5.68 -1.65
N GLY A 135 -7.11 -4.72 -1.41
CA GLY A 135 -6.86 -3.54 -0.59
C GLY A 135 -6.45 -3.88 0.84
N ILE A 136 -6.96 -4.97 1.43
CA ILE A 136 -6.51 -5.44 2.75
C ILE A 136 -5.04 -5.90 2.70
N ALA A 137 -4.67 -6.68 1.69
CA ALA A 137 -3.30 -7.15 1.51
C ALA A 137 -2.32 -5.98 1.28
N ILE A 138 -2.73 -4.99 0.48
CA ILE A 138 -1.97 -3.75 0.23
C ILE A 138 -1.83 -2.94 1.52
N ALA A 139 -2.91 -2.77 2.28
CA ALA A 139 -2.90 -2.05 3.55
C ALA A 139 -1.93 -2.69 4.55
N ILE A 140 -2.01 -4.02 4.73
CA ILE A 140 -1.11 -4.76 5.64
C ILE A 140 0.33 -4.65 5.18
N ALA A 141 0.61 -4.87 3.89
CA ALA A 141 1.95 -4.76 3.35
C ALA A 141 2.53 -3.34 3.51
N GLY A 142 1.73 -2.31 3.25
CA GLY A 142 2.12 -0.90 3.43
C GLY A 142 2.38 -0.54 4.88
N MET A 143 1.53 -1.01 5.81
CA MET A 143 1.71 -0.82 7.25
C MET A 143 3.01 -1.48 7.72
N LEU A 144 3.28 -2.72 7.30
CA LEU A 144 4.52 -3.42 7.64
C LEU A 144 5.75 -2.72 7.05
N ALA A 145 5.68 -2.23 5.81
CA ALA A 145 6.79 -1.54 5.17
C ALA A 145 7.13 -0.21 5.86
N ILE A 146 6.13 0.54 6.32
CA ILE A 146 6.32 1.76 7.14
C ILE A 146 6.83 1.43 8.54
N ALA A 147 6.30 0.37 9.17
CA ALA A 147 6.65 0.02 10.54
C ALA A 147 8.04 -0.62 10.66
N ASN A 148 8.49 -1.36 9.64
CA ASN A 148 9.73 -2.14 9.70
C ASN A 148 10.96 -1.32 10.13
N PRO A 149 11.26 -0.13 9.56
CA PRO A 149 12.36 0.70 10.02
C PRO A 149 12.26 1.10 11.50
N PHE A 150 11.04 1.39 12.00
CA PHE A 150 10.85 1.72 13.41
C PHE A 150 11.09 0.50 14.30
N LEU A 151 10.59 -0.68 13.90
CA LEU A 151 10.70 -1.91 14.68
C LEU A 151 12.13 -2.45 14.75
N THR A 152 12.92 -2.35 13.68
CA THR A 152 14.31 -2.82 13.67
C THR A 152 15.24 -1.88 14.43
N HIS A 153 14.95 -0.56 14.47
CA HIS A 153 15.76 0.38 15.27
C HIS A 153 15.62 0.21 16.80
N PHE A 154 14.59 -0.49 17.31
CA PHE A 154 14.48 -0.81 18.74
C PHE A 154 15.28 -2.05 19.17
N GLY A 155 15.99 -2.72 18.25
CA GLY A 155 16.78 -3.92 18.54
C GLY A 155 18.25 -3.68 18.92
N ASP A 156 18.76 -2.46 18.73
CA ASP A 156 20.19 -2.13 18.88
C ASP A 156 20.48 -1.21 20.10
N ALA A 157 19.61 -1.19 21.11
CA ALA A 157 19.76 -0.39 22.33
C ALA A 157 20.12 -1.21 23.57
#